data_AF-A0A7V9LC24-F1
#
_entry.id   AF-A0A7V9LC24-F1
#
_cell.length_a   1.000
_cell.length_b   1.000
_cell.length_c   1.000
_cell.angle_alpha   90.00
_cell.angle_beta   90.00
_cell.angle_gamma   90.00
#
_symmetry.space_group_name_H-M   'P 1'
#
loop_
_entity.id
_entity.type
_entity.pdbx_description
1 polymer ?
#
loop_
_entity_poly.entity_id
_entity_poly.type
_entity_poly.pdbx_seq_one_letter_code
_entity_poly.pdbx_strand_id
1 'polypeptide(L)'
;MHEYGYKIDISSDGEFRFVAPTGSILPAVPARLDRDDLGWPAILDANAELDITAATAACGWTGDPVDYHLCLEALVAAEEGRIRGPI
;
A
#
# COMPACT_ATOMS: atom_id res chain seq x y z
N MET A 1 -6.50 16.87 -0.29
CA MET A 1 -7.51 16.70 -1.37
C MET A 1 -7.23 15.34 -1.98
N HIS A 2 -8.16 14.39 -1.92
CA HIS A 2 -7.96 13.09 -2.58
C HIS A 2 -7.81 13.31 -4.09
N GLU A 3 -7.02 12.46 -4.77
CA GLU A 3 -6.65 12.55 -6.20
C GLU A 3 -7.82 12.75 -7.17
N TYR A 4 -9.06 12.52 -6.73
CA TYR A 4 -10.26 12.62 -7.56
C TYR A 4 -11.28 13.67 -7.09
N GLY A 5 -10.95 14.54 -6.12
CA GLY A 5 -11.84 15.62 -5.66
C GLY A 5 -12.89 15.23 -4.62
N TYR A 6 -12.77 14.03 -4.04
CA TYR A 6 -13.62 13.60 -2.91
C TYR A 6 -13.32 14.41 -1.64
N LYS A 7 -14.35 14.61 -0.83
CA LYS A 7 -14.27 15.27 0.48
C LYS A 7 -14.74 14.32 1.58
N ILE A 8 -14.22 14.53 2.78
CA ILE A 8 -14.66 13.87 4.00
C ILE A 8 -15.31 14.95 4.87
N ASP A 9 -16.52 14.69 5.32
CA ASP A 9 -17.25 15.51 6.28
C ASP A 9 -17.47 14.70 7.56
N ILE A 10 -17.47 15.37 8.70
CA ILE A 10 -17.71 14.76 10.01
C ILE A 10 -19.06 15.27 10.49
N SER A 11 -20.02 14.37 10.63
CA SER A 11 -21.35 14.73 11.12
C SER A 11 -21.33 15.13 12.60
N SER A 12 -22.43 15.72 13.07
CA SER A 12 -22.63 16.07 14.49
C SER A 12 -22.43 14.90 15.46
N ASP A 13 -22.61 13.68 14.97
CA ASP A 13 -22.58 12.46 15.77
C ASP A 13 -21.20 11.76 15.70
N GLY A 14 -20.22 12.40 15.03
CA GLY A 14 -18.86 11.88 14.86
C GLY A 14 -18.69 10.92 13.68
N GLU A 15 -19.76 10.58 12.97
CA GLU A 15 -19.70 9.70 11.81
C GLU A 15 -19.10 10.41 10.57
N PHE A 16 -18.27 9.69 9.83
CA PHE A 16 -17.66 10.16 8.58
C PHE A 16 -18.63 10.04 7.41
N ARG A 17 -18.71 11.09 6.59
CA ARG A 17 -19.45 11.13 5.32
C ARG A 17 -18.48 11.41 4.19
N PHE A 18 -18.52 10.57 3.17
CA PHE A 18 -17.69 10.73 1.97
C PHE A 18 -18.53 11.40 0.88
N VAL A 19 -18.05 12.53 0.38
CA VAL A 19 -18.75 13.36 -0.61
C VAL A 19 -18.01 13.28 -1.93
N ALA A 20 -18.73 12.89 -2.98
CA ALA A 20 -18.23 12.85 -4.34
C ALA A 20 -17.95 14.27 -4.88
N PRO A 21 -17.13 14.40 -5.95
CA PRO A 21 -16.86 15.70 -6.57
C PRO A 21 -18.12 16.43 -7.06
N THR A 22 -19.15 15.66 -7.41
CA THR A 22 -20.48 16.15 -7.81
C THR A 22 -21.33 16.68 -6.64
N GLY A 23 -20.84 16.54 -5.40
CA GLY A 23 -21.54 16.93 -4.18
C GLY A 23 -22.48 15.86 -3.61
N SER A 24 -22.62 14.70 -4.25
CA SER A 24 -23.44 13.61 -3.72
C SER A 24 -22.72 12.83 -2.62
N ILE A 25 -23.46 12.43 -1.58
CA ILE A 25 -22.94 11.54 -0.53
C ILE A 25 -22.78 10.13 -1.10
N LEU A 26 -21.61 9.53 -0.90
CA LEU A 26 -21.37 8.15 -1.29
C LEU A 26 -22.19 7.20 -0.40
N PRO A 27 -22.74 6.12 -0.98
CA PRO A 27 -23.43 5.11 -0.20
C PRO A 27 -22.47 4.48 0.82
N ALA A 28 -23.01 4.09 1.97
CA ALA A 28 -22.26 3.33 2.95
C ALA A 28 -21.72 2.05 2.30
N VAL A 29 -20.47 1.72 2.58
CA VAL A 29 -19.88 0.46 2.16
C VAL A 29 -20.69 -0.66 2.83
N PRO A 30 -21.14 -1.69 2.09
CA PRO A 30 -21.78 -2.85 2.69
C PRO A 30 -20.92 -3.43 3.81
N ALA A 31 -21.55 -4.08 4.79
CA ALA A 31 -20.83 -4.80 5.82
C ALA A 31 -19.79 -5.72 5.17
N ARG A 32 -18.57 -5.74 5.73
CA ARG A 32 -17.53 -6.63 5.24
C ARG A 32 -18.08 -8.05 5.32
N LEU A 33 -17.99 -8.80 4.23
CA LEU A 33 -18.35 -10.22 4.25
C LEU A 33 -17.54 -10.90 5.35
N ASP A 34 -18.21 -11.71 6.16
CA ASP A 34 -17.53 -12.62 7.07
C ASP A 34 -16.61 -13.50 6.23
N ARG A 35 -15.32 -13.43 6.54
CA ARG A 35 -14.31 -14.22 5.85
C ARG A 35 -14.33 -15.62 6.47
N ASP A 36 -15.23 -16.46 6.02
CA ASP A 36 -15.08 -17.90 6.18
C ASP A 36 -13.83 -18.30 5.40
N ASP A 37 -12.76 -18.53 6.16
CA ASP A 37 -11.42 -18.95 5.76
C ASP A 37 -11.15 -19.04 4.24
N LEU A 38 -10.95 -17.88 3.61
CA LEU A 38 -10.69 -17.72 2.17
C LEU A 38 -9.22 -18.06 1.81
N GLY A 39 -8.71 -19.18 2.32
CA GLY A 39 -7.35 -19.66 2.05
C GLY A 39 -6.27 -18.95 2.86
N TRP A 40 -6.63 -18.31 3.97
CA TRP A 40 -5.66 -17.59 4.79
C TRP A 40 -4.59 -18.54 5.39
N PRO A 41 -4.92 -19.73 5.92
CA PRO A 41 -3.94 -20.74 6.31
C PRO A 41 -3.05 -21.18 5.16
N ALA A 42 -3.59 -21.37 3.95
CA ALA A 42 -2.77 -21.76 2.80
C ALA A 42 -1.74 -20.68 2.42
N ILE A 43 -2.11 -19.41 2.54
CA ILE A 43 -1.19 -18.28 2.36
C ILE A 43 -0.14 -18.27 3.49
N LEU A 44 -0.55 -18.44 4.74
CA LEU A 44 0.39 -18.49 5.87
C LEU A 44 1.39 -19.63 5.73
N ASP A 45 0.93 -20.83 5.39
CA ASP A 45 1.77 -22.02 5.19
C ASP A 45 2.75 -21.82 4.02
N ALA A 46 2.29 -21.28 2.90
CA ALA A 46 3.14 -21.03 1.72
C ALA A 46 4.19 -19.92 1.94
N ASN A 47 4.08 -19.14 3.02
CA ASN A 47 5.02 -18.07 3.34
C ASN A 47 5.72 -18.31 4.68
N ALA A 48 5.61 -19.51 5.25
CA ALA A 48 6.11 -19.80 6.60
C ALA A 48 7.64 -19.61 6.71
N GLU A 49 8.40 -19.94 5.66
CA GLU A 49 9.85 -19.76 5.64
C GLU A 49 10.33 -18.31 5.43
N LEU A 50 9.43 -17.41 5.01
CA LEU A 50 9.79 -16.04 4.62
C LEU A 50 9.87 -15.07 5.81
N ASP A 51 9.49 -15.52 7.01
CA ASP A 51 9.44 -14.71 8.24
C ASP A 51 8.78 -13.34 8.03
N ILE A 52 7.64 -13.34 7.32
CA ILE A 52 6.90 -12.12 7.01
C ILE A 52 6.26 -11.59 8.30
N THR A 53 6.75 -10.45 8.76
CA THR A 53 6.23 -9.73 9.92
C THR A 53 5.61 -8.41 9.49
N ALA A 54 4.89 -7.74 10.40
CA ALA A 54 4.42 -6.37 10.15
C ALA A 54 5.57 -5.38 9.86
N ALA A 55 6.80 -5.69 10.31
CA ALA A 55 7.99 -4.90 10.03
C ALA A 55 8.56 -5.16 8.63
N THR A 56 8.23 -6.29 7.98
CA THR A 56 8.68 -6.58 6.60
C THR A 56 8.14 -5.55 5.61
N ALA A 57 6.97 -4.95 5.88
CA ALA A 57 6.41 -3.87 5.07
C ALA A 57 7.03 -2.49 5.39
N ALA A 58 7.85 -2.38 6.43
CA ALA A 58 8.53 -1.13 6.81
C ALA A 58 9.83 -1.00 6.01
N CYS A 59 9.73 -0.68 4.73
CA CYS A 59 10.88 -0.51 3.82
C CYS A 59 11.81 0.68 4.16
N GLY A 60 11.65 1.30 5.33
CA GLY A 60 12.43 2.46 5.77
C GLY A 60 12.21 3.71 4.92
N TRP A 61 11.30 3.68 3.96
CA TRP A 61 11.05 4.81 3.07
C TRP A 61 10.42 5.96 3.85
N THR A 62 11.13 7.09 3.85
CA THR A 62 10.77 8.34 4.52
C THR A 62 9.71 9.15 3.77
N GLY A 63 9.31 8.70 2.58
CA GLY A 63 8.42 9.43 1.67
C GLY A 63 9.14 10.41 0.74
N ASP A 64 10.48 10.48 0.80
CA ASP A 64 11.27 11.29 -0.12
C ASP A 64 11.11 10.78 -1.57
N PRO A 65 11.06 11.66 -2.57
CA PRO A 65 10.97 11.25 -3.97
C PRO A 65 12.12 10.32 -4.36
N VAL A 66 11.80 9.21 -5.02
CA VAL A 66 12.79 8.28 -5.56
C VAL A 66 13.40 8.86 -6.83
N ASP A 67 14.72 8.99 -6.88
CA ASP A 67 15.44 9.30 -8.12
C ASP A 67 15.61 8.02 -8.95
N TYR A 68 14.61 7.73 -9.77
CA TYR A 68 14.60 6.54 -10.63
C TYR A 68 15.74 6.52 -11.64
N HIS A 69 16.28 7.67 -12.03
CA HIS A 69 17.40 7.72 -12.96
C HIS A 69 18.64 7.11 -12.31
N LEU A 70 18.96 7.51 -11.08
CA LEU A 70 20.07 6.95 -10.31
C LEU A 70 19.88 5.45 -10.02
N CYS A 71 18.66 5.01 -9.73
CA CYS A 71 18.37 3.58 -9.55
C CYS A 71 18.66 2.77 -10.82
N LEU A 72 18.25 3.28 -11.99
CA LEU A 72 18.47 2.61 -13.27
C LEU A 72 19.95 2.58 -13.65
N GLU A 73 20.67 3.69 -13.47
CA GLU A 73 22.11 3.74 -13.74
C GLU A 73 22.90 2.74 -12.88
N ALA A 74 22.55 2.66 -11.58
CA ALA A 74 23.16 1.70 -10.67
C ALA A 74 22.85 0.25 -11.08
N LEU A 75 21.62 -0.03 -11.53
CA LEU A 75 21.23 -1.38 -11.98
C LEU A 75 22.02 -1.81 -13.23
N VAL A 76 22.09 -0.92 -14.23
CA VAL A 76 22.86 -1.17 -15.47
C VAL A 76 24.34 -1.36 -15.16
N ALA A 77 24.90 -0.54 -14.29
CA ALA A 77 26.30 -0.69 -13.88
C ALA A 77 26.55 -2.00 -13.11
N ALA A 78 25.57 -2.53 -12.37
CA ALA A 78 25.66 -3.83 -11.71
C ALA A 78 25.61 -4.99 -12.72
N GLU A 79 24.71 -4.94 -13.70
CA GLU A 79 24.61 -5.95 -14.77
C GLU A 79 25.90 -6.03 -15.61
N GLU A 80 26.51 -4.88 -15.88
CA GLU A 80 27.79 -4.81 -16.59
C GLU A 80 29.00 -5.15 -15.71
N GLY A 81 28.79 -5.49 -14.44
CA GLY A 81 29.85 -5.83 -13.49
C GLY A 81 30.73 -4.64 -13.09
N ARG A 82 30.31 -3.41 -13.36
CA ARG A 82 31.00 -2.17 -12.98
C ARG A 82 30.86 -1.88 -11.47
N ILE A 83 29.90 -2.50 -10.81
CA ILE A 83 29.72 -2.49 -9.34
C ILE A 83 29.23 -3.87 -8.88
N ARG A 84 29.71 -4.33 -7.72
CA ARG A 84 29.21 -5.56 -7.05
C ARG A 84 28.17 -5.17 -6.02
N GLY A 85 26.98 -5.77 -6.09
CA GLY A 85 25.97 -5.65 -5.04
C GLY A 85 26.45 -6.28 -3.72
N PRO A 86 25.84 -5.91 -2.57
CA PRO A 86 26.09 -6.61 -1.32
C PRO A 86 25.64 -8.08 -1.47
N ILE A 87 26.44 -8.99 -0.92
CA ILE A 87 26.12 -10.42 -0.80
C ILE A 87 25.11 -10.61 0.33
#